data_AF-A0A2E0PR66-F1
#
_entry.id   AF-A0A2E0PR66-F1
#
_cell.length_a   1.000
_cell.length_b   1.000
_cell.length_c   1.000
_cell.angle_alpha   90.00
_cell.angle_beta   90.00
_cell.angle_gamma   90.00
#
_symmetry.space_group_name_H-M   'P 1'
#
loop_
_entity.id
_entity.type
_entity.pdbx_description
1 polymer ?
#
loop_
_entity_poly.entity_id
_entity_poly.type
_entity_poly.pdbx_seq_one_letter_code
_entity_poly.pdbx_strand_id
1 'polypeptide(L)' 'MVCASSGTPLVSSESTSFPCPMPGCSTPIGRSRGCRLQAVKYVCPKCGFEGP' A
#
# COMPACT_ATOMS: atom_id res chain seq x y z
N MET A 1 11.15 -1.65 0.99
CA MET A 1 9.70 -1.36 1.21
C MET A 1 8.89 -2.49 0.60
N VAL A 2 7.84 -2.99 1.25
CA VAL A 2 7.03 -4.13 0.79
C VAL A 2 5.61 -3.68 0.43
N CYS A 3 4.99 -4.34 -0.55
CA CYS A 3 3.62 -4.05 -0.97
C CYS A 3 2.63 -4.42 0.14
N ALA A 4 1.76 -3.49 0.53
CA ALA A 4 0.79 -3.70 1.61
C ALA A 4 -0.35 -4.71 1.32
N SER A 5 -0.44 -5.27 0.10
CA SER A 5 -1.38 -6.37 -0.20
C SER A 5 -0.68 -7.68 -0.48
N SER A 6 0.36 -7.66 -1.32
CA SER A 6 0.99 -8.90 -1.77
C SER A 6 2.24 -9.28 -0.98
N GLY A 7 2.73 -8.41 -0.09
CA GLY A 7 3.99 -8.61 0.63
C GLY A 7 5.23 -8.61 -0.26
N THR A 8 5.07 -8.46 -1.57
CA THR A 8 6.15 -8.48 -2.55
C THR A 8 7.05 -7.25 -2.36
N PRO A 9 8.37 -7.39 -2.43
CA PRO A 9 9.27 -6.25 -2.38
C PRO A 9 8.95 -5.26 -3.51
N LEU A 10 8.84 -3.99 -3.17
CA LEU A 10 8.64 -2.89 -4.11
C LEU A 10 10.00 -2.56 -4.74
N VAL A 11 10.54 -3.49 -5.52
CA VAL A 11 11.80 -3.35 -6.27
C VAL A 11 11.55 -2.79 -7.68
N SER A 12 10.31 -2.79 -8.14
CA SER A 12 9.97 -2.35 -9.49
C SER A 12 9.63 -0.85 -9.52
N SER A 13 10.22 -0.12 -10.46
CA SER A 13 10.07 1.35 -10.62
C SER A 13 8.63 1.82 -10.80
N GLU A 14 7.69 0.92 -11.09
CA GLU A 14 6.25 1.23 -11.22
C GLU A 14 5.49 1.14 -9.89
N SER A 15 6.16 0.82 -8.78
CA SER A 15 5.56 0.89 -7.45
C SER A 15 5.38 2.34 -6.99
N THR A 16 4.27 2.63 -6.30
CA THR A 16 3.98 3.97 -5.76
C THR A 16 3.87 3.89 -4.26
N SER A 17 4.21 4.98 -3.59
CA SER A 17 4.05 5.14 -2.15
C SER A 17 3.21 6.37 -1.87
N PHE A 18 2.16 6.23 -1.07
CA PHE A 18 1.33 7.34 -0.61
C PHE A 18 1.10 7.27 0.90
N PRO A 19 0.86 8.41 1.57
CA PRO A 19 0.49 8.42 2.98
C PRO A 19 -0.90 7.81 3.15
N CYS A 20 -1.10 7.07 4.25
CA CYS A 20 -2.42 6.56 4.63
C CYS A 20 -3.44 7.72 4.78
N PRO A 21 -4.68 7.56 4.30
CA PRO A 21 -5.71 8.61 4.35
C PRO A 21 -6.40 8.74 5.72
N MET A 22 -6.12 7.84 6.67
CA MET A 22 -6.75 7.87 8.00
C MET A 22 -6.28 9.07 8.83
N PRO A 23 -7.21 9.82 9.46
CA PRO A 23 -6.83 10.91 10.36
C PRO A 23 -6.03 10.36 11.55
N GLY A 24 -4.81 10.86 11.73
CA GLY A 24 -3.86 10.39 12.75
C GLY A 24 -2.92 9.27 12.30
N CYS A 25 -3.03 8.77 11.06
CA CYS A 25 -2.10 7.81 10.48
C CYS A 25 -1.52 8.34 9.16
N SER A 26 -0.26 8.79 9.18
CA SER A 26 0.46 9.24 7.97
C SER A 26 1.49 8.21 7.50
N THR A 27 1.24 6.94 7.77
CA THR A 27 2.17 5.86 7.43
C THR A 27 2.30 5.73 5.92
N PRO A 28 3.53 5.64 5.37
CA PRO A 28 3.73 5.45 3.94
C PRO A 28 3.30 4.03 3.53
N ILE A 29 2.31 3.95 2.65
CA ILE A 29 1.79 2.70 2.09
C ILE A 29 2.34 2.53 0.69
N GLY A 30 3.11 1.46 0.51
CA GLY A 30 3.64 1.06 -0.78
C GLY A 30 2.69 0.11 -1.53
N ARG A 31 2.45 0.40 -2.80
CA ARG A 31 1.58 -0.38 -3.70
C ARG A 31 2.31 -0.72 -4.99
N SER A 32 2.38 -2.00 -5.32
CA SER A 32 2.85 -2.46 -6.63
C SER A 32 1.82 -2.15 -7.71
N ARG A 33 2.27 -1.97 -8.96
CA ARG A 33 1.39 -1.68 -10.09
C ARG A 33 0.29 -2.75 -10.27
N GLY A 34 0.65 -4.03 -10.13
CA GLY A 34 -0.32 -5.13 -10.23
C GLY A 34 -1.49 -4.98 -9.26
N CYS A 35 -1.20 -4.74 -7.97
CA CYS A 35 -2.24 -4.51 -6.97
C CYS A 35 -3.09 -3.27 -7.27
N ARG A 36 -2.50 -2.19 -7.80
CA ARG A 36 -3.26 -0.99 -8.19
C ARG A 36 -4.20 -1.26 -9.36
N LEU A 37 -3.73 -1.95 -10.40
CA LEU A 37 -4.53 -2.26 -11.58
C LEU A 37 -5.70 -3.19 -11.25
N GLN A 38 -5.50 -4.08 -10.28
CA GLN A 38 -6.51 -5.04 -9.85
C GLN A 38 -7.34 -4.54 -8.65
N ALA A 39 -7.13 -3.30 -8.19
CA ALA A 39 -7.77 -2.73 -6.99
C ALA A 39 -7.71 -3.69 -5.78
N VAL A 40 -6.57 -4.35 -5.60
CA VAL A 40 -6.37 -5.35 -4.55
C VAL A 40 -6.29 -4.64 -3.22
N LYS A 41 -7.23 -4.96 -2.34
CA LYS A 41 -7.31 -4.43 -0.98
C LYS A 41 -5.97 -4.47 -0.25
N TYR A 42 -5.51 -3.33 0.26
CA TYR A 42 -4.38 -3.22 1.18
C TYR A 42 -4.84 -2.99 2.60
N VAL A 43 -4.01 -3.42 3.54
CA VAL A 43 -4.19 -3.13 4.97
C VAL A 43 -3.05 -2.26 5.46
N CYS A 44 -3.37 -1.14 6.10
CA CYS A 44 -2.37 -0.31 6.75
C CYS A 44 -1.83 -1.03 7.99
N PRO A 45 -0.50 -1.25 8.13
CA PRO A 45 0.07 -1.98 9.26
C PRO A 45 0.00 -1.22 10.60
N LYS A 46 -0.36 0.08 10.57
CA LYS A 46 -0.39 0.95 11.76
C LYS A 46 -1.79 1.16 12.30
N CYS A 47 -2.77 1.42 11.42
CA CYS A 47 -4.15 1.67 11.83
C CYS A 47 -5.13 0.55 11.43
N GLY A 48 -4.68 -0.48 10.69
CA GLY A 48 -5.54 -1.56 10.21
C GLY A 48 -6.51 -1.15 9.10
N PHE A 49 -6.37 0.05 8.54
CA PHE A 49 -7.26 0.54 7.49
C PHE A 49 -7.19 -0.35 6.25
N GLU A 50 -8.33 -0.90 5.84
CA GLU A 50 -8.48 -1.68 4.61
C GLU A 50 -9.03 -0.78 3.49
N GLY A 51 -8.22 -0.56 2.44
CA GLY A 51 -8.61 0.21 1.25
C GLY A 51 -8.29 -0.55 -0.03
N PRO A 52 -8.91 -0.22 -1.18
CA PRO A 52 -8.62 -0.87 -2.47
C PRO A 52 -7.25 -0.50 -3.05
#